data_AF-A0A2V9LCL9-F1
#
_entry.id   AF-A0A2V9LCL9-F1
#
_cell.length_a   1.000
_cell.length_b   1.000
_cell.length_c   1.000
_cell.angle_alpha   90.00
_cell.angle_beta   90.00
_cell.angle_gamma   90.00
#
_symmetry.space_group_name_H-M   'P 1'
#
loop_
_entity.id
_entity.type
_entity.pdbx_description
1 polymer ?
#
loop_
_entity_poly.entity_id
_entity_poly.type
_entity_poly.pdbx_seq_one_letter_code
_entity_poly.pdbx_strand_id
1 'polypeptide(L)'
;MLAQIPDPNLRAYVVWLPVLPSGAWESAARRAGGRIPDARATRYFDRDAHLGHLYAPILHLPEGLPAWDVYLVFAPPVRWEDKPPAPTYWMHQLGRRAPPELRLDGDQIARVVSELLTTAARESHKTAQIRAPLDAACLTPPIGPLMLPVATGSRPA
;
A
#
# COMPACT_ATOMS: atom_id res chain seq x y z
N MET A 1 -3.33 0.43 -17.44
CA MET A 1 -3.46 0.89 -16.03
C MET A 1 -2.11 1.28 -15.42
N LEU A 2 -1.21 0.37 -15.01
CA LEU A 2 0.00 0.77 -14.22
C LEU A 2 0.86 1.86 -14.89
N ALA A 3 1.07 1.79 -16.20
CA ALA A 3 1.79 2.81 -16.97
C ALA A 3 1.12 4.20 -16.97
N GLN A 4 -0.21 4.27 -16.74
CA GLN A 4 -0.97 5.52 -16.66
C GLN A 4 -0.82 6.20 -15.29
N ILE A 5 -0.32 5.49 -14.27
CA ILE A 5 -0.15 5.99 -12.91
C ILE A 5 1.33 5.88 -12.54
N PRO A 6 2.19 6.82 -12.93
CA PRO A 6 3.64 6.76 -12.71
C PRO A 6 4.03 7.17 -11.27
N ASP A 7 3.29 6.71 -10.26
CA ASP A 7 3.56 7.03 -8.86
C ASP A 7 4.54 6.01 -8.23
N PRO A 8 5.65 6.46 -7.62
CA PRO A 8 6.63 5.57 -6.98
C PRO A 8 6.14 4.96 -5.66
N ASN A 9 5.00 5.39 -5.11
CA ASN A 9 4.36 4.81 -3.92
C ASN A 9 3.35 3.72 -4.29
N LEU A 10 3.03 3.55 -5.57
CA LEU A 10 2.24 2.42 -6.04
C LEU A 10 3.10 1.15 -6.11
N ARG A 11 2.61 0.05 -5.52
CA ARG A 11 3.18 -1.28 -5.65
C ARG A 11 2.11 -2.23 -6.16
N ALA A 12 2.49 -3.13 -7.06
CA ALA A 12 1.59 -4.15 -7.60
C ALA A 12 2.11 -5.53 -7.22
N TYR A 13 1.21 -6.39 -6.75
CA TYR A 13 1.50 -7.78 -6.43
C TYR A 13 0.60 -8.63 -7.31
N VAL A 14 1.20 -9.47 -8.15
CA VAL A 14 0.47 -10.35 -9.06
C VAL A 14 0.70 -11.78 -8.63
N VAL A 15 -0.38 -12.47 -8.29
CA VAL A 15 -0.34 -13.84 -7.78
C VAL A 15 -1.11 -14.75 -8.72
N TRP A 16 -0.41 -15.69 -9.34
CA TRP A 16 -1.03 -16.67 -10.25
C TRP A 16 -1.46 -17.90 -9.48
N LEU A 17 -2.71 -18.34 -9.73
CA LEU A 17 -3.33 -19.50 -9.11
C LEU A 17 -3.57 -20.63 -10.13
N PRO A 18 -3.49 -21.91 -9.75
CA PRO A 18 -3.69 -23.05 -10.65
C PRO A 18 -5.17 -23.42 -10.83
N VAL A 19 -5.99 -22.50 -11.35
CA VAL A 19 -7.45 -22.71 -11.39
C VAL A 19 -7.90 -23.63 -12.54
N LEU A 20 -7.23 -23.56 -13.70
CA LEU A 20 -7.57 -24.37 -14.87
C LEU A 20 -6.83 -25.71 -14.83
N PRO A 21 -7.47 -26.87 -15.09
CA PRO A 21 -6.84 -28.19 -14.99
C PRO A 21 -5.90 -28.46 -16.17
N SER A 22 -4.70 -27.87 -16.13
CA SER A 22 -3.71 -27.93 -17.23
C SER A 22 -2.41 -28.64 -16.88
N GLY A 23 -2.12 -28.87 -15.59
CA GLY A 23 -0.87 -29.50 -15.13
C GLY A 23 0.41 -28.68 -15.32
N ALA A 24 0.37 -27.58 -16.09
CA ALA A 24 1.54 -26.78 -16.48
C ALA A 24 1.53 -25.36 -15.87
N TRP A 25 0.87 -25.18 -14.72
CA TRP A 25 0.53 -23.89 -14.13
C TRP A 25 1.72 -22.97 -13.88
N GLU A 26 2.81 -23.49 -13.33
CA GLU A 26 3.98 -22.67 -13.02
C GLU A 26 4.63 -22.11 -14.30
N SER A 27 4.72 -22.93 -15.34
CA SER A 27 5.21 -22.48 -16.65
C SER A 27 4.27 -21.43 -17.27
N ALA A 28 2.96 -21.60 -17.10
CA ALA A 28 1.95 -20.64 -17.56
C ALA A 28 2.02 -19.31 -16.80
N ALA A 29 2.19 -19.36 -15.47
CA ALA A 29 2.40 -18.20 -14.62
C ALA A 29 3.65 -17.41 -15.03
N ARG A 30 4.78 -18.10 -15.29
CA ARG A 30 6.00 -17.45 -15.80
C ARG A 30 5.77 -16.73 -17.13
N ARG A 31 5.11 -17.39 -18.10
CA ARG A 31 4.78 -16.77 -19.40
C ARG A 31 3.83 -15.57 -19.24
N ALA A 32 2.80 -15.70 -18.41
CA ALA A 32 1.85 -14.62 -18.15
C ALA A 32 2.51 -13.44 -17.43
N GLY A 33 3.46 -13.70 -16.53
CA GLY A 33 4.24 -12.67 -15.84
C GLY A 33 4.98 -11.74 -16.80
N GLY A 34 5.48 -12.25 -17.93
CA GLY A 34 6.12 -11.44 -18.97
C GLY A 34 5.23 -10.35 -19.57
N ARG A 35 3.90 -10.43 -19.40
CA ARG A 35 2.93 -9.47 -19.95
C ARG A 35 2.71 -8.23 -19.09
N ILE A 36 3.27 -8.17 -17.88
CA ILE A 36 3.13 -7.02 -16.96
C ILE A 36 4.52 -6.41 -16.72
N PRO A 37 5.16 -5.79 -17.72
CA PRO A 37 6.51 -5.24 -17.59
C PRO A 37 6.50 -3.92 -16.81
N ASP A 38 6.36 -3.99 -15.49
CA ASP A 38 6.46 -2.84 -14.59
C ASP A 38 7.39 -3.20 -13.44
N ALA A 39 8.39 -2.35 -13.16
CA ALA A 39 9.38 -2.58 -12.10
C ALA A 39 8.76 -2.56 -10.69
N ARG A 40 7.56 -1.96 -10.53
CA ARG A 40 6.80 -1.93 -9.28
C ARG A 40 5.95 -3.18 -9.08
N ALA A 41 5.90 -4.07 -10.08
CA ALA A 41 5.13 -5.31 -10.02
C ALA A 41 6.00 -6.48 -9.53
N THR A 42 5.66 -7.03 -8.37
CA THR A 42 6.23 -8.29 -7.87
C THR A 42 5.28 -9.44 -8.17
N ARG A 43 5.85 -10.61 -8.52
CA ARG A 43 5.13 -11.71 -9.13
C ARG A 43 5.33 -12.99 -8.32
N TYR A 44 4.24 -13.69 -8.04
CA TYR A 44 4.24 -14.91 -7.23
C TYR A 44 3.40 -15.99 -7.89
N PHE A 45 3.77 -17.25 -7.67
CA PHE A 45 2.92 -18.38 -8.01
C PHE A 45 2.51 -19.08 -6.72
N ASP A 46 1.20 -19.17 -6.49
CA ASP A 46 0.61 -19.85 -5.34
C ASP A 46 0.06 -21.19 -5.80
N ARG A 47 0.85 -22.25 -5.58
CA ARG A 47 0.58 -23.61 -6.04
C ARG A 47 -0.69 -24.21 -5.44
N ASP A 48 -1.13 -23.73 -4.29
CA ASP A 48 -2.25 -24.33 -3.55
C ASP A 48 -3.51 -23.45 -3.63
N ALA A 49 -3.44 -22.35 -4.38
CA ALA A 49 -4.46 -21.31 -4.42
C ALA A 49 -4.85 -20.80 -3.01
N HIS A 50 -3.94 -20.87 -2.06
CA HIS A 50 -4.17 -20.51 -0.66
C HIS A 50 -4.70 -19.08 -0.53
N LEU A 51 -4.09 -18.13 -1.26
CA LEU A 51 -4.52 -16.74 -1.28
C LEU A 51 -5.94 -16.58 -1.85
N GLY A 52 -6.25 -17.32 -2.92
CA GLY A 52 -7.59 -17.31 -3.53
C GLY A 52 -8.66 -17.80 -2.55
N HIS A 53 -8.38 -18.86 -1.79
CA HIS A 53 -9.28 -19.38 -0.77
C HIS A 53 -9.41 -18.43 0.43
N LEU A 54 -8.34 -17.75 0.84
CA LEU A 54 -8.38 -16.76 1.91
C LEU A 54 -9.26 -15.55 1.57
N TYR A 55 -9.18 -15.05 0.34
CA TYR A 55 -9.95 -13.87 -0.07
C TYR A 55 -11.37 -14.20 -0.52
N ALA A 56 -11.67 -15.41 -0.98
CA ALA A 56 -13.02 -15.80 -1.39
C ALA A 56 -14.13 -15.42 -0.38
N PRO A 57 -14.03 -15.74 0.93
CA PRO A 57 -15.05 -15.34 1.91
C PRO A 57 -15.05 -13.83 2.17
N ILE A 58 -13.89 -13.16 2.13
CA ILE A 58 -13.77 -11.69 2.31
C ILE A 58 -14.51 -10.95 1.19
N LEU A 59 -14.49 -11.50 -0.02
CA LEU A 59 -15.15 -10.96 -1.20
C LEU A 59 -16.60 -11.48 -1.37
N HIS A 60 -17.09 -12.27 -0.41
CA HIS A 60 -18.41 -12.91 -0.44
C HIS A 60 -18.67 -13.72 -1.72
N LEU A 61 -17.65 -14.42 -2.22
CA LEU A 61 -17.78 -15.32 -3.37
C LEU A 61 -18.51 -16.61 -2.98
N PRO A 62 -19.14 -17.31 -3.96
CA PRO A 62 -19.74 -18.62 -3.72
C PRO A 62 -18.75 -19.62 -3.09
N GLU A 63 -19.28 -20.49 -2.24
CA GLU A 63 -18.48 -21.52 -1.57
C GLU A 63 -17.72 -22.40 -2.59
N GLY A 64 -16.48 -22.73 -2.27
CA GLY A 64 -15.60 -23.53 -3.13
C GLY A 64 -15.02 -22.79 -4.35
N LEU A 65 -15.40 -21.53 -4.59
CA LEU A 65 -14.80 -20.72 -5.65
C LEU A 65 -13.60 -19.92 -5.10
N PRO A 66 -12.34 -20.27 -5.43
CA PRO A 66 -11.21 -19.43 -5.08
C PRO A 66 -11.34 -18.06 -5.76
N ALA A 67 -10.87 -17.00 -5.09
CA ALA A 67 -10.80 -15.65 -5.65
C ALA A 67 -9.70 -15.55 -6.73
N TRP A 68 -10.01 -16.05 -7.92
CA TRP A 68 -9.22 -15.92 -9.14
C TRP A 68 -9.77 -14.82 -10.05
N ASP A 69 -8.94 -14.24 -10.91
CA ASP A 69 -9.29 -13.09 -11.76
C ASP A 69 -9.98 -11.94 -10.99
N VAL A 70 -9.43 -11.64 -9.81
CA VAL A 70 -9.81 -10.51 -8.96
C VAL A 70 -8.68 -9.49 -8.89
N TYR A 71 -9.06 -8.22 -8.72
CA TYR A 71 -8.15 -7.08 -8.66
C TYR A 71 -8.42 -6.37 -7.34
N LEU A 72 -7.46 -6.41 -6.43
CA LEU A 72 -7.61 -5.89 -5.07
C LEU A 72 -6.79 -4.60 -4.93
N VAL A 73 -7.42 -3.54 -4.41
CA VAL A 73 -6.80 -2.26 -4.12
C VAL A 73 -6.85 -2.02 -2.62
N PHE A 74 -5.69 -1.77 -2.03
CA PHE A 74 -5.53 -1.49 -0.62
C PHE A 74 -5.04 -0.05 -0.43
N ALA A 75 -5.74 0.73 0.39
CA ALA A 75 -5.30 2.07 0.74
C ALA A 75 -4.01 2.02 1.58
N PRO A 76 -3.18 3.07 1.58
CA PRO A 76 -1.91 3.09 2.30
C PRO A 76 -1.93 2.76 3.80
N PRO A 77 -2.98 3.07 4.60
CA PRO A 77 -3.03 2.67 6.01
C PRO A 77 -3.39 1.19 6.21
N VAL A 78 -3.86 0.47 5.18
CA VAL A 78 -4.24 -0.94 5.32
C VAL A 78 -2.99 -1.80 5.55
N ARG A 79 -3.07 -2.69 6.53
CA ARG A 79 -2.00 -3.60 6.93
C ARG A 79 -2.49 -5.02 6.96
N TRP A 80 -1.60 -5.93 6.59
CA TRP A 80 -1.81 -7.36 6.78
C TRP A 80 -1.19 -7.72 8.13
N GLU A 81 -2.04 -8.11 9.08
CA GLU A 81 -1.64 -8.57 10.41
C GLU A 81 -1.83 -10.09 10.51
N ASP A 82 -2.60 -10.60 11.47
CA ASP A 82 -2.88 -12.05 11.59
C ASP A 82 -3.78 -12.60 10.48
N LYS A 83 -4.64 -11.75 9.90
CA LYS A 83 -5.59 -12.10 8.84
C LYS A 83 -5.44 -11.17 7.64
N PRO A 84 -5.72 -11.65 6.42
CA PRO A 84 -5.76 -10.77 5.25
C PRO A 84 -6.80 -9.66 5.47
N PRO A 85 -6.43 -8.40 5.19
CA PRO A 85 -7.35 -7.29 5.34
C PRO A 85 -8.40 -7.31 4.23
N ALA A 86 -9.56 -6.70 4.47
CA ALA A 86 -10.48 -6.39 3.40
C ALA A 86 -9.83 -5.39 2.42
N PRO A 87 -9.98 -5.57 1.10
CA PRO A 87 -9.54 -4.56 0.15
C PRO A 87 -10.37 -3.28 0.33
N THR A 88 -9.73 -2.13 0.15
CA THR A 88 -10.43 -0.84 0.10
C THR A 88 -11.36 -0.78 -1.11
N TYR A 89 -10.94 -1.39 -2.21
CA TYR A 89 -11.73 -1.51 -3.43
C TYR A 89 -11.34 -2.78 -4.18
N TRP A 90 -12.27 -3.38 -4.90
CA TRP A 90 -11.95 -4.54 -5.74
C TRP A 90 -12.83 -4.62 -6.98
N MET A 91 -12.33 -5.38 -7.96
CA MET A 91 -13.05 -5.72 -9.19
C MET A 91 -12.76 -7.18 -9.58
N HIS A 92 -13.50 -7.71 -10.54
CA HIS A 92 -13.35 -9.09 -10.99
C HIS A 92 -13.66 -9.34 -12.47
N GLN A 93 -13.25 -10.52 -12.97
CA GLN A 93 -13.70 -11.08 -14.25
C GLN A 93 -14.46 -12.42 -14.10
N LEU A 94 -15.05 -12.65 -12.92
CA LEU A 94 -15.79 -13.87 -12.55
C LEU A 94 -17.18 -14.07 -13.21
N GLY A 95 -17.53 -13.32 -14.26
CA GLY A 95 -18.81 -13.48 -14.96
C GLY A 95 -20.05 -13.22 -14.09
N ARG A 96 -20.90 -14.24 -13.89
CA ARG A 96 -22.11 -14.18 -13.05
C ARG A 96 -21.88 -14.60 -11.59
N ARG A 97 -20.65 -14.97 -11.23
CA ARG A 97 -20.31 -15.49 -9.89
C ARG A 97 -20.00 -14.39 -8.87
N ALA A 98 -20.04 -13.13 -9.30
CA ALA A 98 -19.85 -11.95 -8.45
C ALA A 98 -20.66 -10.76 -9.03
N PRO A 99 -20.90 -9.69 -8.25
CA PRO A 99 -21.82 -8.61 -8.62
C PRO A 99 -21.41 -7.87 -9.90
N PRO A 100 -22.32 -7.66 -10.87
CA PRO A 100 -21.98 -7.08 -12.18
C PRO A 100 -21.36 -5.67 -12.11
N GLU A 101 -21.67 -4.89 -11.07
CA GLU A 101 -21.14 -3.55 -10.81
C GLU A 101 -19.65 -3.53 -10.44
N LEU A 102 -19.08 -4.69 -10.07
CA LEU A 102 -17.66 -4.85 -9.74
C LEU A 102 -16.87 -5.53 -10.88
N ARG A 103 -17.43 -5.61 -12.08
CA ARG A 103 -16.67 -6.09 -13.24
C ARG A 103 -15.49 -5.19 -13.53
N LEU A 104 -14.38 -5.80 -13.95
CA LEU A 104 -13.16 -5.08 -14.25
C LEU A 104 -13.39 -3.96 -15.29
N ASP A 105 -13.14 -2.74 -14.84
CA ASP A 105 -13.05 -1.54 -15.65
C ASP A 105 -11.70 -0.88 -15.37
N GLY A 106 -10.86 -0.81 -16.41
CA GLY A 106 -9.48 -0.34 -16.33
C GLY A 106 -9.36 1.14 -15.97
N ASP A 107 -10.30 1.98 -16.38
CA ASP A 107 -10.29 3.41 -16.12
C ASP A 107 -10.80 3.71 -14.71
N GLN A 108 -11.82 2.96 -14.27
CA GLN A 108 -12.36 3.10 -12.93
C GLN A 108 -11.35 2.63 -11.86
N ILE A 109 -10.66 1.50 -12.04
CA ILE A 109 -9.61 1.09 -11.11
C ILE A 109 -8.44 2.09 -11.10
N ALA A 110 -8.09 2.68 -12.25
CA ALA A 110 -7.04 3.69 -12.33
C ALA A 110 -7.41 4.98 -11.57
N ARG A 111 -8.68 5.38 -11.66
CA ARG A 111 -9.24 6.52 -10.92
C ARG A 111 -9.17 6.29 -9.42
N VAL A 112 -9.68 5.14 -8.94
CA VAL A 112 -9.67 4.79 -7.51
C VAL A 112 -8.23 4.80 -6.96
N VAL A 113 -7.27 4.20 -7.67
CA VAL A 113 -5.87 4.19 -7.24
C VAL A 113 -5.29 5.61 -7.17
N SER A 114 -5.55 6.44 -8.18
CA SER A 114 -5.08 7.83 -8.20
C SER A 114 -5.65 8.67 -7.05
N GLU A 115 -6.91 8.47 -6.69
CA GLU A 115 -7.58 9.16 -5.58
C GLU A 115 -6.99 8.74 -4.22
N LEU A 116 -6.71 7.45 -4.03
CA LEU A 116 -6.07 6.94 -2.82
C LEU A 116 -4.65 7.48 -2.65
N LEU A 117 -3.86 7.52 -3.73
CA LEU A 117 -2.51 8.09 -3.72
C LEU A 117 -2.55 9.59 -3.40
N THR A 118 -3.47 10.34 -4.02
CA THR A 118 -3.66 11.78 -3.75
C THR A 118 -4.04 12.03 -2.29
N THR A 119 -4.89 11.19 -1.72
CA THR A 119 -5.29 11.29 -0.31
C THR A 119 -4.12 11.02 0.63
N ALA A 120 -3.35 9.96 0.38
CA ALA A 120 -2.18 9.64 1.18
C ALA A 120 -1.07 10.70 1.10
N ALA A 121 -0.87 11.30 -0.07
CA ALA A 121 0.07 12.42 -0.22
C ALA A 121 -0.35 13.64 0.62
N ARG A 122 -1.65 13.97 0.63
CA ARG A 122 -2.19 15.07 1.47
C ARG A 122 -2.04 14.78 2.97
N GLU A 123 -2.32 13.55 3.40
CA GLU A 123 -2.16 13.12 4.80
C GLU A 123 -0.70 13.16 5.25
N SER A 124 0.21 12.73 4.39
CA SER A 124 1.66 12.77 4.63
C SER A 124 2.14 14.21 4.76
N HIS A 125 1.68 15.11 3.88
CA HIS A 125 2.01 16.53 3.93
C HIS A 125 1.49 17.21 5.20
N LYS A 126 0.22 16.94 5.57
CA LYS A 126 -0.37 17.44 6.83
C LYS A 126 0.42 16.98 8.05
N THR A 127 0.79 15.70 8.09
CA THR A 127 1.59 15.13 9.19
C THR A 127 2.97 15.79 9.29
N ALA A 128 3.65 16.00 8.15
CA ALA A 128 4.93 16.70 8.13
C ALA A 128 4.83 18.15 8.61
N GLN A 129 3.77 18.87 8.20
CA GLN A 129 3.51 20.24 8.65
C GLN A 129 3.23 20.35 10.14
N ILE A 130 2.57 19.36 10.75
CA ILE A 130 2.33 19.32 12.20
C ILE A 130 3.64 19.00 12.95
N ARG A 131 4.48 18.11 12.42
CA ARG A 131 5.73 17.70 13.06
C ARG A 131 6.83 18.76 13.01
N ALA A 132 6.94 19.51 11.92
CA ALA A 132 7.95 20.55 11.75
C ALA A 132 8.03 21.60 12.90
N PRO A 133 6.93 22.16 13.41
CA PRO A 133 6.98 23.10 14.54
C PRO A 133 7.29 22.43 15.89
N LEU A 134 7.01 21.14 16.08
CA LEU A 134 7.40 20.39 17.29
C LEU A 134 8.91 20.18 17.37
N ASP A 135 9.55 19.86 16.25
CA ASP A 135 11.01 19.71 16.20
C ASP A 135 11.73 21.07 16.35
N ALA A 136 11.15 22.17 15.83
CA ALA A 136 11.68 23.52 15.99
C ALA A 136 11.59 24.06 17.43
N ALA A 137 10.54 23.71 18.18
CA ALA A 137 10.37 24.11 19.58
C ALA A 137 11.37 23.40 20.53
N CYS A 138 11.91 22.24 20.15
CA CYS A 138 12.95 21.54 20.90
C CYS A 138 14.38 22.09 20.69
N LEU A 139 14.58 23.04 19.76
CA LEU A 139 15.91 23.51 19.35
C LEU A 139 16.37 24.85 19.95
N THR A 140 15.75 25.37 21.01
CA THR A 140 16.36 26.50 21.76
C THR A 140 17.31 26.01 22.86
N PRO A 141 18.63 26.21 22.67
CA PRO A 141 19.48 26.82 23.71
C PRO A 141 20.41 27.90 23.08
N PRO A 142 21.05 28.83 23.84
CA PRO A 142 21.99 28.48 24.91
C PRO A 142 21.75 29.17 26.25
N ILE A 143 22.10 28.46 27.31
CA ILE A 143 22.47 29.06 28.60
C ILE A 143 23.68 29.96 28.32
N GLY A 144 23.48 31.28 28.35
CA GLY A 144 24.58 32.24 28.29
C GLY A 144 25.47 32.15 29.53
N PRO A 145 26.78 32.40 29.44
CA PRO A 145 27.67 32.33 30.59
C PRO A 145 27.35 33.47 31.56
N LEU A 146 27.05 33.12 32.81
CA LEU A 146 26.87 34.07 33.91
C LEU A 146 28.24 34.70 34.22
N MET A 147 28.52 35.88 33.66
CA MET A 147 29.64 36.72 34.10
C MET A 147 29.32 37.24 35.51
N LEU A 148 30.08 36.76 36.50
CA LEU A 148 30.10 37.33 37.84
C LEU A 148 30.86 38.67 37.81
N PRO A 149 30.34 39.76 38.42
CA PRO A 149 31.09 40.99 38.54
C PRO A 149 32.24 40.81 39.54
N VAL A 150 33.44 41.21 39.12
CA VAL A 150 34.60 41.42 39.98
C VAL A 150 34.27 42.54 40.97
N ALA A 151 34.30 42.24 42.27
CA ALA A 151 34.24 43.24 43.33
C ALA A 151 35.68 43.57 43.75
N THR A 152 36.21 44.66 43.19
CA THR A 152 37.39 45.37 43.69
C THR A 152 37.03 46.02 45.02
N GLY A 153 37.57 45.51 46.12
CA GLY A 153 37.45 46.08 47.46
C GLY A 153 38.83 46.26 48.09
N SER A 154 39.27 47.50 48.18
CA SER A 154 40.57 47.93 48.68
C SER A 154 40.52 48.32 50.17
N ARG A 155 41.54 47.87 50.95
CA ARG A 155 42.16 48.49 52.16
C ARG A 155 41.35 48.55 53.49
N PRO A 156 41.97 48.91 54.65
CA PRO A 156 43.34 48.66 55.16
C PRO A 156 43.38 48.25 56.67
N ALA A 157 44.52 47.72 57.13
CA ALA A 157 45.28 48.04 58.37
C ALA A 157 46.11 46.83 58.80
#